data_AF-A0A4R2MFD6-F1
#
_entry.id   AF-A0A4R2MFD6-F1
#
_cell.length_a   1.000
_cell.length_b   1.000
_cell.length_c   1.000
_cell.angle_alpha   90.00
_cell.angle_beta   90.00
_cell.angle_gamma   90.00
#
_symmetry.space_group_name_H-M   'P 1'
#
loop_
_entity.id
_entity.type
_entity.pdbx_description
1 polymer ?
#
loop_
_entity_poly.entity_id
_entity_poly.type
_entity_poly.pdbx_seq_one_letter_code
_entity_poly.pdbx_strand_id
1 'polypeptide(L)'
;MPVLMYHRVGDIESAAEAKYCVTPQRFAAQMRRLAAAGWRSVPIDALAAWLDGGPAPREGDFVLSFDDGFEGVLHHAAPVLEALGWPYTVFVVSGRIGRSDDWNHHDGSQRRHRLLDAGQLAELARRGCSLHSHTRSHASLPGLDDARLMEELAGSRQDLQALLGAAPRYLAYPYGHHDERVVAAARAAGYGAAFSVQPGFNRQDVDRYRVRRLDVFGTDTPAQLLRKLRLGSNDGRFGSAVAYYARRLGERLIGARA
;
A
#
# COMPACT_ATOMS: atom_id res chain seq x y z
N MET A 1 5.24 13.28 -0.55
CA MET A 1 5.77 11.92 -0.75
C MET A 1 4.68 10.97 -1.22
N PRO A 2 4.89 10.22 -2.30
CA PRO A 2 3.97 9.16 -2.73
C PRO A 2 4.13 7.88 -1.89
N VAL A 3 3.05 7.11 -1.82
CA VAL A 3 3.04 5.75 -1.26
C VAL A 3 2.51 4.83 -2.36
N LEU A 4 3.27 3.80 -2.73
CA LEU A 4 2.83 2.80 -3.69
C LEU A 4 2.11 1.66 -2.99
N MET A 5 1.01 1.21 -3.58
CA MET A 5 0.19 0.10 -3.12
C MET A 5 0.18 -1.01 -4.16
N TYR A 6 0.81 -2.13 -3.82
CA TYR A 6 0.76 -3.39 -4.54
C TYR A 6 -0.16 -4.37 -3.78
N HIS A 7 -0.58 -5.43 -4.46
CA HIS A 7 -1.28 -6.55 -3.83
C HIS A 7 -0.51 -7.85 -4.12
N ARG A 8 -0.85 -8.54 -5.21
CA ARG A 8 -0.18 -9.78 -5.61
C ARG A 8 1.04 -9.50 -6.47
N VAL A 9 2.14 -10.22 -6.16
CA VAL A 9 3.25 -10.43 -7.09
C VAL A 9 3.33 -11.92 -7.38
N GLY A 10 3.11 -12.33 -8.62
CA GLY A 10 3.02 -13.75 -8.98
C GLY A 10 2.47 -13.96 -10.37
N ASP A 11 2.13 -15.20 -10.70
CA ASP A 11 1.58 -15.52 -12.01
C ASP A 11 0.15 -14.99 -12.19
N ILE A 12 -0.13 -14.52 -13.39
CA ILE A 12 -1.45 -14.05 -13.82
C ILE A 12 -2.09 -15.19 -14.59
N GLU A 13 -3.14 -15.78 -14.01
CA GLU A 13 -3.80 -16.93 -14.62
C GLU A 13 -5.16 -16.58 -15.24
N SER A 14 -5.66 -15.36 -15.00
CA SER A 14 -6.89 -14.85 -15.61
C SER A 14 -6.84 -13.34 -15.87
N ALA A 15 -7.66 -12.86 -16.81
CA ALA A 15 -7.82 -11.43 -17.06
C ALA A 15 -8.41 -10.68 -15.85
N ALA A 16 -9.20 -11.40 -15.06
CA ALA A 16 -9.81 -10.94 -13.82
C ALA A 16 -8.75 -10.61 -12.74
N GLU A 17 -7.76 -11.50 -12.57
CA GLU A 17 -6.64 -11.30 -11.63
C GLU A 17 -5.65 -10.23 -12.10
N ALA A 18 -5.57 -10.00 -13.42
CA ALA A 18 -4.55 -9.15 -14.05
C ALA A 18 -4.58 -7.68 -13.57
N LYS A 19 -5.68 -7.22 -12.95
CA LYS A 19 -5.77 -5.85 -12.44
C LYS A 19 -4.87 -5.63 -11.22
N TYR A 20 -4.86 -6.56 -10.27
CA TYR A 20 -4.15 -6.42 -8.97
C TYR A 20 -3.01 -7.43 -8.77
N CYS A 21 -2.68 -8.21 -9.81
CA CYS A 21 -1.52 -9.09 -9.84
C CYS A 21 -0.44 -8.57 -10.80
N VAL A 22 0.76 -8.34 -10.29
CA VAL A 22 1.96 -7.95 -11.07
C VAL A 22 2.85 -9.18 -11.22
N THR A 23 3.30 -9.51 -12.43
CA THR A 23 4.23 -10.65 -12.61
C THR A 23 5.60 -10.38 -11.95
N PRO A 24 6.32 -11.42 -11.50
CA PRO A 24 7.65 -11.24 -10.89
C PRO A 24 8.62 -10.46 -11.79
N GLN A 25 8.62 -10.75 -13.10
CA GLN A 25 9.47 -10.07 -14.07
C GLN A 25 9.09 -8.59 -14.22
N ARG A 26 7.79 -8.28 -14.22
CA ARG A 26 7.29 -6.91 -14.30
C ARG A 26 7.62 -6.13 -13.03
N PHE A 27 7.45 -6.73 -11.86
CA PHE A 27 7.83 -6.13 -10.59
C PHE A 27 9.33 -5.79 -10.56
N ALA A 28 10.19 -6.74 -10.93
CA ALA A 28 11.63 -6.51 -11.01
C ALA A 28 11.99 -5.38 -12.00
N ALA A 29 11.36 -5.35 -13.18
CA ALA A 29 11.57 -4.29 -14.16
C ALA A 29 11.09 -2.91 -13.66
N GLN A 30 9.97 -2.86 -12.95
CA GLN A 30 9.47 -1.65 -12.31
C GLN A 30 10.47 -1.12 -11.28
N MET A 31 10.91 -1.96 -10.33
CA MET A 31 11.85 -1.54 -9.28
C MET A 31 13.19 -1.05 -9.85
N ARG A 32 13.76 -1.78 -10.81
CA ARG A 32 15.00 -1.34 -11.51
C ARG A 32 14.83 -0.02 -12.23
N ARG A 33 13.68 0.21 -12.87
CA ARG A 33 13.41 1.48 -13.56
C ARG A 33 13.30 2.64 -12.58
N LEU A 34 12.67 2.43 -11.42
CA LEU A 34 12.59 3.43 -10.38
C LEU A 34 13.98 3.78 -9.83
N ALA A 35 14.79 2.76 -9.51
CA ALA A 35 16.17 2.95 -9.04
C ALA A 35 17.02 3.72 -10.06
N ALA A 36 16.97 3.35 -11.33
CA ALA A 36 17.68 4.04 -12.41
C ALA A 36 17.21 5.49 -12.62
N ALA A 37 16.00 5.84 -12.19
CA ALA A 37 15.44 7.18 -12.26
C ALA A 37 15.66 7.99 -10.96
N GLY A 38 16.47 7.49 -10.02
CA GLY A 38 16.80 8.16 -8.76
C GLY A 38 15.72 8.03 -7.67
N TRP A 39 14.72 7.17 -7.87
CA TRP A 39 13.72 6.89 -6.83
C TRP A 39 14.22 5.80 -5.90
N ARG A 40 13.82 5.86 -4.63
CA ARG A 40 14.10 4.82 -3.64
C ARG A 40 12.97 4.68 -2.63
N SER A 41 12.75 3.46 -2.15
CA SER A 41 11.83 3.22 -1.06
C SER A 41 12.44 3.69 0.26
N VAL A 42 11.62 4.28 1.13
CA VAL A 42 11.97 4.62 2.52
C VAL A 42 11.05 3.87 3.48
N PRO A 43 11.46 3.64 4.74
CA PRO A 43 10.61 2.98 5.72
C PRO A 43 9.30 3.74 5.90
N ILE A 44 8.21 3.03 6.14
CA ILE A 44 6.90 3.63 6.43
C ILE A 44 6.95 4.57 7.65
N ASP A 45 7.83 4.29 8.61
CA ASP A 45 8.09 5.15 9.77
C ASP A 45 8.67 6.52 9.38
N ALA A 46 9.36 6.66 8.24
CA ALA A 46 9.82 7.95 7.75
C ALA A 46 8.64 8.84 7.31
N LEU A 47 7.57 8.25 6.77
CA LEU A 47 6.33 8.98 6.50
C LEU A 47 5.71 9.46 7.81
N ALA A 48 5.52 8.55 8.78
CA ALA A 48 4.91 8.90 10.06
C ALA A 48 5.71 10.00 10.78
N ALA A 49 7.04 9.86 10.86
CA ALA A 49 7.91 10.87 11.47
C ALA A 49 7.81 12.23 10.75
N TRP A 50 7.72 12.25 9.42
CA TRP A 50 7.53 13.49 8.68
C TRP A 50 6.16 14.14 8.98
N LEU A 51 5.09 13.34 9.09
CA LEU A 51 3.77 13.83 9.52
C LEU A 51 3.75 14.35 10.96
N ASP A 52 4.70 13.92 11.80
CA ASP A 52 4.94 14.42 13.16
C ASP A 52 5.84 15.67 13.20
N GLY A 53 6.23 16.23 12.05
CA GLY A 53 7.12 17.40 11.98
C GLY A 53 8.61 17.07 11.95
N GLY A 54 8.96 15.80 11.77
CA GLY A 54 10.32 15.37 11.48
C GLY A 54 10.82 15.82 10.10
N PRO A 55 12.05 15.40 9.72
CA PRO A 55 12.69 15.84 8.49
C PRO A 55 11.86 15.55 7.24
N ALA A 56 11.88 16.47 6.29
CA ALA A 56 11.22 16.28 5.01
C ALA A 56 11.87 15.13 4.21
N PRO A 57 11.06 14.33 3.50
CA PRO A 57 11.58 13.31 2.59
C PRO A 57 12.34 13.98 1.44
N ARG A 58 13.38 13.30 0.92
CA ARG A 58 14.13 13.79 -0.23
C ARG A 58 13.30 13.64 -1.50
N GLU A 59 13.64 14.42 -2.52
CA GLU A 59 13.10 14.18 -3.85
C GLU A 59 13.47 12.75 -4.31
N GLY A 60 12.49 12.02 -4.83
CA GLY A 60 12.65 10.60 -5.20
C GLY A 60 12.37 9.61 -4.08
N ASP A 61 12.11 10.04 -2.84
CA ASP A 61 11.66 9.15 -1.76
C ASP A 61 10.18 8.76 -1.95
N PHE A 62 9.87 7.47 -1.73
CA PHE A 62 8.51 6.95 -1.68
C PHE A 62 8.39 5.82 -0.66
N VAL A 63 7.18 5.51 -0.20
CA VAL A 63 6.92 4.30 0.62
C VAL A 63 6.37 3.20 -0.27
N LEU A 64 6.91 1.98 -0.14
CA LEU A 64 6.41 0.79 -0.83
C LEU A 64 5.57 -0.07 0.13
N SER A 65 4.31 -0.33 -0.22
CA SER A 65 3.40 -1.19 0.55
C SER A 65 2.76 -2.28 -0.29
N PHE A 66 2.50 -3.42 0.34
CA PHE A 66 1.73 -4.54 -0.17
C PHE A 66 0.54 -4.78 0.75
N ASP A 67 -0.65 -4.89 0.20
CA ASP A 67 -1.85 -5.25 0.94
C ASP A 67 -2.06 -6.77 0.94
N ASP A 68 -3.01 -7.24 1.76
CA ASP A 68 -3.51 -8.61 1.89
C ASP A 68 -2.58 -9.66 2.51
N GLY A 69 -1.26 -9.53 2.30
CA GLY A 69 -0.29 -10.50 2.81
C GLY A 69 -0.16 -11.76 1.96
N PHE A 70 -0.19 -11.64 0.64
CA PHE A 70 0.03 -12.78 -0.27
C PHE A 70 1.46 -13.34 -0.21
N GLU A 71 1.60 -14.67 -0.29
CA GLU A 71 2.89 -15.37 -0.25
C GLU A 71 3.88 -14.92 -1.33
N GLY A 72 3.37 -14.49 -2.48
CA GLY A 72 4.18 -14.00 -3.59
C GLY A 72 5.08 -12.81 -3.23
N VAL A 73 4.75 -12.05 -2.18
CA VAL A 73 5.64 -11.00 -1.65
C VAL A 73 6.95 -11.62 -1.17
N LEU A 74 6.92 -12.71 -0.42
CA LEU A 74 8.11 -13.40 0.08
C LEU A 74 8.94 -14.01 -1.05
N HIS A 75 8.28 -14.67 -2.00
CA HIS A 75 8.97 -15.46 -3.03
C HIS A 75 9.46 -14.63 -4.22
N HIS A 76 8.82 -13.48 -4.50
CA HIS A 76 9.09 -12.71 -5.72
C HIS A 76 9.47 -11.25 -5.45
N ALA A 77 8.82 -10.58 -4.50
CA ALA A 77 9.08 -9.17 -4.24
C ALA A 77 10.30 -8.96 -3.32
N ALA A 78 10.36 -9.69 -2.20
CA ALA A 78 11.39 -9.53 -1.19
C ALA A 78 12.82 -9.68 -1.74
N PRO A 79 13.16 -10.69 -2.58
CA PRO A 79 14.51 -10.81 -3.13
C PRO A 79 14.93 -9.61 -3.99
N VAL A 80 14.00 -9.02 -4.74
CA VAL A 80 14.26 -7.84 -5.58
C VAL A 80 14.52 -6.61 -4.70
N LEU A 81 13.73 -6.43 -3.66
CA LEU A 81 13.83 -5.28 -2.76
C LEU A 81 15.08 -5.35 -1.90
N GLU A 82 15.47 -6.53 -1.44
CA GLU A 82 16.73 -6.77 -0.72
C GLU A 82 17.95 -6.48 -1.58
N ALA A 83 17.94 -6.91 -2.85
CA ALA A 83 19.03 -6.59 -3.77
C ALA A 83 19.19 -5.08 -4.00
N LEU A 84 18.13 -4.29 -3.80
CA LEU A 84 18.14 -2.83 -3.86
C LEU A 84 18.39 -2.16 -2.51
N GLY A 85 18.40 -2.91 -1.41
CA GLY A 85 18.42 -2.38 -0.04
C GLY A 85 17.17 -1.55 0.30
N TRP A 86 16.03 -1.85 -0.33
CA TRP A 86 14.80 -1.06 -0.20
C TRP A 86 13.89 -1.63 0.88
N PRO A 87 13.52 -0.82 1.89
CA PRO A 87 12.51 -1.21 2.86
C PRO A 87 11.13 -1.27 2.21
N TYR A 88 10.25 -2.10 2.77
CA TYR A 88 8.87 -2.24 2.31
C TYR A 88 7.97 -2.66 3.46
N THR A 89 6.67 -2.48 3.25
CA THR A 89 5.62 -2.79 4.22
C THR A 89 4.66 -3.84 3.67
N VAL A 90 4.21 -4.76 4.53
CA VAL A 90 3.07 -5.63 4.25
C VAL A 90 1.96 -5.35 5.27
N PHE A 91 0.76 -5.02 4.79
CA PHE A 91 -0.44 -4.97 5.60
C PHE A 91 -1.13 -6.34 5.56
N VAL A 92 -1.29 -6.96 6.73
CA VAL A 92 -1.68 -8.37 6.88
C VAL A 92 -3.11 -8.48 7.40
N VAL A 93 -3.90 -9.35 6.77
CA VAL A 93 -5.22 -9.75 7.26
C VAL A 93 -5.04 -10.81 8.36
N SER A 94 -5.11 -10.41 9.63
CA SER A 94 -4.61 -11.24 10.74
C SER A 94 -5.37 -12.58 10.91
N GLY A 95 -6.68 -12.58 10.70
CA GLY A 95 -7.52 -13.77 10.79
C GLY A 95 -7.40 -14.72 9.60
N ARG A 96 -6.46 -14.45 8.68
CA ARG A 96 -6.23 -15.24 7.45
C ARG A 96 -4.77 -15.66 7.27
N ILE A 97 -3.91 -15.41 8.26
CA ILE A 97 -2.53 -15.89 8.29
C ILE A 97 -2.48 -17.40 8.06
N GLY A 98 -1.67 -17.84 7.08
CA GLY A 98 -1.51 -19.23 6.68
C GLY A 98 -2.72 -19.85 5.95
N ARG A 99 -3.71 -19.05 5.58
CA ARG A 99 -4.91 -19.48 4.84
C ARG A 99 -4.83 -19.01 3.39
N SER A 100 -5.98 -18.89 2.75
CA SER A 100 -6.13 -18.26 1.45
C SER A 100 -7.16 -17.15 1.54
N ASP A 101 -7.12 -16.22 0.61
CA ASP A 101 -8.09 -15.13 0.52
C ASP A 101 -9.52 -15.66 0.27
N ASP A 102 -10.49 -14.93 0.81
CA ASP A 102 -11.92 -15.22 0.71
C ASP A 102 -12.76 -13.99 0.38
N TRP A 103 -12.13 -12.97 -0.20
CA TRP A 103 -12.77 -11.71 -0.60
C TRP A 103 -12.75 -11.44 -2.11
N ASN A 104 -11.95 -12.18 -2.89
CA ASN A 104 -11.87 -12.04 -4.34
C ASN A 104 -12.90 -12.90 -5.06
N HIS A 105 -14.18 -12.76 -4.69
CA HIS A 105 -15.28 -13.50 -5.32
C HIS A 105 -15.95 -12.73 -6.48
N HIS A 106 -15.57 -11.47 -6.70
CA HIS A 106 -16.27 -10.56 -7.61
C HIS A 106 -15.86 -10.67 -9.08
N ASP A 107 -14.83 -11.45 -9.40
CA ASP A 107 -14.26 -11.52 -10.75
C ASP A 107 -14.65 -12.79 -11.54
N GLY A 108 -15.53 -13.61 -10.95
CA GLY A 108 -15.97 -14.89 -11.52
C GLY A 108 -14.96 -16.02 -11.36
N SER A 109 -13.74 -15.73 -10.91
CA SER A 109 -12.77 -16.74 -10.48
C SER A 109 -13.10 -17.18 -9.06
N GLN A 110 -13.25 -18.49 -8.85
CA GLN A 110 -13.38 -19.09 -7.51
C GLN A 110 -11.99 -19.37 -6.89
N ARG A 111 -10.93 -18.81 -7.49
CA ARG A 111 -9.57 -19.17 -7.15
C ARG A 111 -9.11 -18.38 -5.93
N ARG A 112 -8.51 -19.09 -4.99
CA ARG A 112 -7.94 -18.52 -3.79
C ARG A 112 -6.42 -18.65 -3.84
N HIS A 113 -5.75 -17.61 -3.41
CA HIS A 113 -4.30 -17.47 -3.35
C HIS A 113 -3.86 -17.57 -1.90
N ARG A 114 -2.73 -18.24 -1.68
CA ARG A 114 -2.17 -18.42 -0.34
C ARG A 114 -1.69 -17.09 0.23
N LEU A 115 -1.98 -16.91 1.51
CA LEU A 115 -1.49 -15.82 2.33
C LEU A 115 -0.38 -16.31 3.24
N LEU A 116 0.50 -15.38 3.59
CA LEU A 116 1.67 -15.64 4.41
C LEU A 116 1.27 -16.31 5.73
N ASP A 117 1.97 -17.39 6.08
CA ASP A 117 1.87 -18.01 7.39
C ASP A 117 2.73 -17.30 8.45
N ALA A 118 2.61 -17.73 9.70
CA ALA A 118 3.35 -17.15 10.82
C ALA A 118 4.88 -17.23 10.66
N GLY A 119 5.40 -18.33 10.11
CA GLY A 119 6.83 -18.52 9.90
C GLY A 119 7.35 -17.62 8.78
N GLN A 120 6.61 -17.51 7.69
CA GLN A 120 6.91 -16.63 6.56
C GLN A 120 6.84 -15.15 6.95
N LEU A 121 5.87 -14.75 7.79
CA LEU A 121 5.80 -13.39 8.35
C LEU A 121 7.02 -13.10 9.24
N ALA A 122 7.38 -14.03 10.13
CA ALA A 122 8.58 -13.88 10.96
C ALA A 122 9.86 -13.82 10.10
N GLU A 123 9.92 -14.55 8.99
CA GLU A 123 11.02 -14.45 8.02
C GLU A 123 11.09 -13.05 7.38
N LEU A 124 9.98 -12.53 6.86
CA LEU A 124 9.92 -11.19 6.27
C LEU A 124 10.36 -10.12 7.27
N ALA A 125 9.89 -10.21 8.52
CA ALA A 125 10.28 -9.28 9.58
C ALA A 125 11.80 -9.28 9.82
N ARG A 126 12.43 -10.47 9.91
CA ARG A 126 13.90 -10.59 10.03
C ARG A 126 14.65 -10.02 8.83
N ARG A 127 14.01 -10.02 7.65
CA ARG A 127 14.56 -9.46 6.40
C ARG A 127 14.30 -7.94 6.26
N GLY A 128 13.80 -7.29 7.31
CA GLY A 128 13.59 -5.84 7.34
C GLY A 128 12.25 -5.38 6.75
N CYS A 129 11.31 -6.29 6.53
CA CYS A 129 9.93 -5.94 6.19
C CYS A 129 9.20 -5.36 7.42
N SER A 130 8.46 -4.26 7.21
CA SER A 130 7.56 -3.74 8.22
C SER A 130 6.19 -4.41 8.10
N LEU A 131 5.69 -5.00 9.18
CA LEU A 131 4.41 -5.72 9.19
C LEU A 131 3.34 -4.94 9.96
N HIS A 132 2.21 -4.70 9.31
CA HIS A 132 1.12 -3.87 9.82
C HIS A 132 -0.25 -4.49 9.55
N SER A 133 -1.33 -3.84 10.02
CA SER A 133 -2.67 -4.45 10.00
C SER A 133 -3.45 -4.11 8.73
N HIS A 134 -4.14 -5.10 8.18
CA HIS A 134 -5.17 -4.95 7.17
C HIS A 134 -6.53 -5.46 7.66
N THR A 135 -6.86 -5.14 8.92
CA THR A 135 -8.02 -5.68 9.66
C THR A 135 -7.92 -7.20 9.92
N ARG A 136 -8.97 -7.77 10.53
CA ARG A 136 -8.94 -9.17 10.97
C ARG A 136 -9.44 -10.09 9.88
N SER A 137 -10.49 -9.71 9.17
CA SER A 137 -11.15 -10.55 8.16
C SER A 137 -11.24 -9.90 6.78
N HIS A 138 -10.64 -8.72 6.58
CA HIS A 138 -10.73 -7.95 5.34
C HIS A 138 -12.15 -7.39 5.07
N ALA A 139 -12.96 -7.23 6.11
CA ALA A 139 -14.31 -6.70 5.98
C ALA A 139 -14.31 -5.21 5.58
N SER A 140 -15.32 -4.80 4.79
CA SER A 140 -15.58 -3.38 4.58
C SER A 140 -16.14 -2.75 5.86
N LEU A 141 -15.43 -1.74 6.39
CA LEU A 141 -15.64 -1.26 7.76
C LEU A 141 -16.90 -0.38 7.99
N PRO A 142 -17.30 0.55 7.09
CA PRO A 142 -18.40 1.49 7.37
C PRO A 142 -19.74 0.84 7.72
N GLY A 143 -20.02 -0.37 7.20
CA GLY A 143 -21.27 -1.09 7.43
C GLY A 143 -21.32 -1.98 8.67
N LEU A 144 -20.21 -2.12 9.41
CA LEU A 144 -20.16 -2.97 10.61
C LEU A 144 -20.75 -2.26 11.83
N ASP A 145 -21.38 -2.99 12.73
CA ASP A 145 -21.69 -2.47 14.07
C ASP A 145 -20.39 -2.19 14.87
N ASP A 146 -20.51 -1.50 16.00
CA ASP A 146 -19.34 -1.07 16.78
C ASP A 146 -18.54 -2.24 17.37
N ALA A 147 -19.21 -3.34 17.75
CA ALA A 147 -18.53 -4.51 18.29
C ALA A 147 -17.69 -5.19 17.21
N ARG A 148 -18.26 -5.41 16.02
CA ARG A 148 -17.57 -5.98 14.86
C ARG A 148 -16.48 -5.07 14.34
N LEU A 149 -16.71 -3.75 14.31
CA LEU A 149 -15.69 -2.78 13.93
C LEU A 149 -14.48 -2.84 14.87
N MET A 150 -14.70 -2.90 16.18
CA MET A 150 -13.62 -3.04 17.16
C MET A 150 -12.92 -4.40 17.09
N GLU A 151 -13.65 -5.48 16.77
CA GLU A 151 -13.05 -6.79 16.52
C GLU A 151 -12.12 -6.78 15.30
N GLU A 152 -12.52 -6.11 14.20
CA GLU A 152 -11.68 -5.94 13.02
C GLU A 152 -10.42 -5.12 13.31
N LEU A 153 -10.56 -4.04 14.08
CA LEU A 153 -9.48 -3.09 14.34
C LEU A 153 -8.60 -3.52 15.52
N ALA A 154 -9.12 -3.56 16.74
CA ALA A 154 -8.35 -3.91 17.92
C ALA A 154 -7.98 -5.40 17.93
N GLY A 155 -8.88 -6.28 17.47
CA GLY A 155 -8.61 -7.72 17.39
C GLY A 155 -7.46 -8.04 16.44
N SER A 156 -7.41 -7.42 15.26
CA SER A 156 -6.27 -7.63 14.35
C SER A 156 -4.95 -7.11 14.89
N ARG A 157 -5.00 -6.01 15.65
CA ARG A 157 -3.84 -5.48 16.37
C ARG A 157 -3.31 -6.46 17.41
N GLN A 158 -4.20 -7.08 18.17
CA GLN A 158 -3.85 -8.08 19.19
C GLN A 158 -3.29 -9.36 18.55
N ASP A 159 -3.94 -9.86 17.50
CA ASP A 159 -3.48 -11.05 16.76
C ASP A 159 -2.03 -10.85 16.26
N LEU A 160 -1.75 -9.70 15.63
CA LEU A 160 -0.43 -9.37 15.11
C LEU A 160 0.58 -9.07 16.23
N GLN A 161 0.16 -8.44 17.33
CA GLN A 161 1.05 -8.24 18.49
C GLN A 161 1.51 -9.57 19.07
N ALA A 162 0.61 -10.55 19.19
CA ALA A 162 0.95 -11.88 19.69
C ALA A 162 1.95 -12.61 18.79
N LEU A 163 1.84 -12.42 17.47
CA LEU A 163 2.76 -13.01 16.49
C LEU A 163 4.12 -12.30 16.43
N LEU A 164 4.12 -10.96 16.43
CA LEU A 164 5.31 -10.14 16.15
C LEU A 164 6.05 -9.68 17.40
N GLY A 165 5.47 -9.86 18.59
CA GLY A 165 5.99 -9.34 19.86
C GLY A 165 5.78 -7.83 20.06
N ALA A 166 5.31 -7.11 19.04
CA ALA A 166 4.98 -5.70 19.09
C ALA A 166 3.69 -5.40 18.32
N ALA A 167 2.86 -4.52 18.84
CA ALA A 167 1.61 -4.16 18.19
C ALA A 167 1.88 -3.38 16.88
N PRO A 168 1.16 -3.69 15.79
CA PRO A 168 1.30 -2.93 14.56
C PRO A 168 0.89 -1.46 14.79
N ARG A 169 1.66 -0.55 14.20
CA ARG A 169 1.47 0.90 14.34
C ARG A 169 0.49 1.45 13.31
N TYR A 170 0.37 0.81 12.16
CA TYR A 170 -0.39 1.32 11.02
C TYR A 170 -1.48 0.34 10.57
N LEU A 171 -2.49 0.93 9.91
CA LEU A 171 -3.64 0.24 9.33
C LEU A 171 -3.74 0.58 7.85
N ALA A 172 -4.01 -0.38 6.98
CA ALA A 172 -4.59 -0.10 5.66
C ALA A 172 -6.07 -0.47 5.70
N TYR A 173 -6.96 0.41 5.22
CA TYR A 173 -8.39 0.09 5.17
C TYR A 173 -8.69 -0.86 4.00
N PRO A 174 -9.38 -2.00 4.22
CA PRO A 174 -9.84 -2.86 3.14
C PRO A 174 -10.65 -2.07 2.11
N TYR A 175 -10.32 -2.24 0.84
CA TYR A 175 -10.91 -1.49 -0.30
C TYR A 175 -10.73 0.05 -0.21
N GLY A 176 -9.99 0.55 0.77
CA GLY A 176 -9.96 1.96 1.13
C GLY A 176 -11.25 2.50 1.76
N HIS A 177 -12.22 1.65 2.10
CA HIS A 177 -13.52 2.08 2.62
C HIS A 177 -13.41 2.53 4.09
N HIS A 178 -13.72 3.80 4.34
CA HIS A 178 -13.74 4.39 5.67
C HIS A 178 -14.68 5.60 5.70
N ASP A 179 -15.25 5.87 6.88
CA ASP A 179 -15.99 7.09 7.21
C ASP A 179 -15.40 7.69 8.51
N GLU A 180 -16.00 8.76 9.03
CA GLU A 180 -15.52 9.38 10.28
C GLU A 180 -15.61 8.43 11.49
N ARG A 181 -16.59 7.53 11.52
CA ARG A 181 -16.75 6.55 12.61
C ARG A 181 -15.61 5.53 12.57
N VAL A 182 -15.28 5.03 11.39
CA VAL A 182 -14.14 4.12 11.17
C VAL A 182 -12.82 4.81 11.54
N VAL A 183 -12.63 6.08 11.16
CA VAL A 183 -11.42 6.84 11.54
C VAL A 183 -11.31 7.02 13.05
N ALA A 184 -12.41 7.38 13.72
CA ALA A 184 -12.44 7.49 15.17
C ALA A 184 -12.14 6.15 15.86
N ALA A 185 -12.71 5.05 15.36
CA ALA A 185 -12.46 3.71 15.88
C ALA A 185 -11.01 3.25 15.64
N ALA A 186 -10.41 3.56 14.49
CA ALA A 186 -9.00 3.25 14.23
C ALA A 186 -8.07 3.98 15.20
N ARG A 187 -8.37 5.24 15.52
CA ARG A 187 -7.67 6.00 16.55
C ARG A 187 -7.86 5.39 17.93
N ALA A 188 -9.09 5.03 18.30
CA ALA A 188 -9.40 4.42 19.59
C ALA A 188 -8.74 3.02 19.77
N ALA A 189 -8.63 2.25 18.68
CA ALA A 189 -7.88 1.00 18.64
C ALA A 189 -6.36 1.20 18.76
N GLY A 190 -5.88 2.45 18.70
CA GLY A 190 -4.51 2.88 18.98
C GLY A 190 -3.57 2.88 17.77
N TYR A 191 -4.08 2.83 16.53
CA TYR A 191 -3.24 3.02 15.34
C TYR A 191 -2.70 4.45 15.29
N GLY A 192 -1.42 4.59 14.91
CA GLY A 192 -0.76 5.88 14.75
C GLY A 192 -1.01 6.56 13.41
N ALA A 193 -1.34 5.79 12.36
CA ALA A 193 -1.74 6.28 11.05
C ALA A 193 -2.55 5.20 10.31
N ALA A 194 -3.34 5.61 9.33
CA ALA A 194 -4.11 4.72 8.48
C ALA A 194 -4.09 5.13 7.00
N PHE A 195 -4.07 4.13 6.13
CA PHE A 195 -3.79 4.24 4.71
C PHE A 195 -5.06 3.96 3.90
N SER A 196 -5.43 4.94 3.07
CA SER A 196 -6.55 4.89 2.13
C SER A 196 -6.11 4.46 0.74
N VAL A 197 -7.03 4.42 -0.22
CA VAL A 197 -6.74 4.20 -1.65
C VAL A 197 -6.86 5.48 -2.49
N GLN A 198 -6.98 6.65 -1.83
CA GLN A 198 -7.08 7.92 -2.56
C GLN A 198 -5.73 8.22 -3.23
N PRO A 199 -5.70 8.43 -4.57
CA PRO A 199 -4.47 8.79 -5.25
C PRO A 199 -4.02 10.20 -4.88
N GLY A 200 -2.71 10.39 -4.77
CA GLY A 200 -2.13 11.70 -4.54
C GLY A 200 -0.79 11.65 -3.83
N PHE A 201 -0.17 12.82 -3.72
CA PHE A 201 0.97 13.01 -2.84
C PHE A 201 0.51 13.26 -1.42
N ASN A 202 1.22 12.66 -0.46
CA ASN A 202 1.13 13.05 0.94
C ASN A 202 1.97 14.30 1.17
N ARG A 203 1.42 15.20 1.99
CA ARG A 203 2.05 16.40 2.51
C ARG A 203 2.02 16.32 4.04
N GLN A 204 2.78 17.16 4.71
CA GLN A 204 2.85 17.14 6.18
C GLN A 204 1.50 17.44 6.85
N ASP A 205 0.61 18.17 6.17
CA ASP A 205 -0.74 18.51 6.59
C ASP A 205 -1.81 17.48 6.17
N VAL A 206 -1.42 16.36 5.55
CA VAL A 206 -2.37 15.29 5.24
C VAL A 206 -2.93 14.72 6.54
N ASP A 207 -4.22 14.38 6.54
CA ASP A 207 -4.79 13.60 7.63
C ASP A 207 -4.09 12.24 7.70
N ARG A 208 -3.40 11.98 8.81
CA ARG A 208 -2.65 10.73 9.05
C ARG A 208 -3.53 9.48 9.10
N TYR A 209 -4.84 9.63 9.27
CA TYR A 209 -5.78 8.51 9.18
C TYR A 209 -6.38 8.35 7.78
N ARG A 210 -5.92 9.16 6.81
CA ARG A 210 -6.32 9.12 5.40
C ARG A 210 -5.10 9.31 4.49
N VAL A 211 -4.01 8.61 4.81
CA VAL A 211 -2.80 8.64 3.99
C VAL A 211 -3.15 8.18 2.58
N ARG A 212 -2.70 8.95 1.58
CA ARG A 212 -2.96 8.71 0.17
C ARG A 212 -2.01 7.66 -0.37
N ARG A 213 -2.50 6.81 -1.28
CA ARG A 213 -1.71 5.76 -1.94
C ARG A 213 -1.99 5.73 -3.44
N LEU A 214 -0.99 5.32 -4.20
CA LEU A 214 -1.08 5.10 -5.63
C LEU A 214 -1.19 3.61 -5.89
N ASP A 215 -2.28 3.19 -6.53
CA ASP A 215 -2.43 1.82 -7.02
C ASP A 215 -1.35 1.51 -8.06
N VAL A 216 -0.71 0.37 -7.90
CA VAL A 216 0.05 -0.26 -8.98
C VAL A 216 -0.77 -1.41 -9.54
N PHE A 217 -1.27 -1.22 -10.75
CA PHE A 217 -2.04 -2.23 -11.46
C PHE A 217 -1.11 -3.24 -12.12
N GLY A 218 -1.59 -4.46 -12.29
CA GLY A 218 -0.86 -5.53 -12.97
C GLY A 218 -0.42 -5.14 -14.38
N THR A 219 -1.17 -4.29 -15.06
CA THR A 219 -0.86 -3.79 -16.41
C THR A 219 0.14 -2.63 -16.45
N ASP A 220 0.57 -2.08 -15.31
CA ASP A 220 1.49 -0.94 -15.31
C ASP A 220 2.88 -1.34 -15.79
N THR A 221 3.27 -0.78 -16.92
CA THR A 221 4.67 -0.84 -17.38
C THR A 221 5.59 -0.03 -16.45
N PRO A 222 6.90 -0.31 -16.45
CA PRO A 222 7.87 0.49 -15.69
C PRO A 222 7.81 2.00 -15.99
N ALA A 223 7.51 2.37 -17.24
CA ALA A 223 7.35 3.77 -17.65
C ALA A 223 6.05 4.40 -17.11
N GLN A 224 4.94 3.65 -17.10
CA GLN A 224 3.68 4.11 -16.50
C GLN A 224 3.84 4.33 -15.00
N LEU A 225 4.47 3.39 -14.28
CA LEU A 225 4.71 3.53 -12.85
C LEU A 225 5.53 4.79 -12.51
N LEU A 226 6.60 5.05 -13.28
CA LEU A 226 7.40 6.27 -13.10
C LEU A 226 6.56 7.53 -13.33
N ARG A 227 5.63 7.53 -14.29
CA ARG A 227 4.69 8.65 -14.50
C ARG A 227 3.71 8.78 -13.33
N LYS A 228 3.15 7.67 -12.80
CA LYS A 228 2.28 7.71 -11.61
C LYS A 228 2.96 8.40 -10.44
N LEU A 229 4.22 8.03 -10.14
CA LEU A 229 5.02 8.65 -9.08
C LEU A 229 5.28 10.14 -9.31
N ARG A 230 5.47 10.58 -10.56
CA ARG A 230 5.70 12.00 -10.87
C ARG A 230 4.41 12.84 -10.85
N LEU A 231 3.27 12.22 -11.13
CA LEU A 231 1.97 12.89 -11.23
C LEU A 231 1.13 12.79 -9.95
N GLY A 232 1.40 11.81 -9.10
CA GLY A 232 0.56 11.52 -7.93
C GLY A 232 -0.82 11.02 -8.35
N SER A 233 -0.90 10.23 -9.43
CA SER A 233 -2.17 9.75 -10.01
C SER A 233 -2.11 8.26 -10.33
N ASN A 234 -3.24 7.58 -10.23
CA ASN A 234 -3.41 6.20 -10.68
C ASN A 234 -3.47 6.08 -12.22
N ASP A 235 -3.54 7.19 -12.95
CA ASP A 235 -3.45 7.19 -14.42
C ASP A 235 -2.02 7.49 -14.89
N GLY A 236 -1.28 6.43 -15.20
CA GLY A 236 0.07 6.50 -15.74
C GLY A 236 0.14 6.62 -17.26
N ARG A 237 -0.97 6.79 -17.99
CA ARG A 237 -0.98 6.89 -19.46
C ARG A 237 -0.34 8.20 -19.94
N PHE A 238 0.26 8.18 -21.12
CA PHE A 238 1.00 9.34 -21.65
C PHE A 238 0.10 10.56 -21.90
N GLY A 239 -1.10 10.36 -22.47
CA GLY A 239 -2.05 11.46 -22.72
C GLY A 239 -2.49 12.18 -21.44
N SER A 240 -2.68 11.44 -20.36
CA SER A 240 -3.06 12.00 -19.05
C SER A 240 -1.93 12.84 -18.44
N ALA A 241 -0.66 12.44 -18.67
CA ALA A 241 0.50 13.24 -18.26
C ALA A 241 0.58 14.57 -19.02
N VAL A 242 0.36 14.56 -20.34
CA VAL A 242 0.33 15.77 -21.17
C VAL A 242 -0.77 16.72 -20.69
N ALA A 243 -1.98 16.20 -20.46
CA ALA A 243 -3.11 17.00 -19.97
C ALA A 243 -2.85 17.61 -18.58
N TYR A 244 -2.17 16.89 -17.69
CA TYR A 244 -1.77 17.40 -16.38
C TYR A 244 -0.79 18.58 -16.48
N TYR A 245 0.29 18.43 -17.25
CA TYR A 245 1.28 19.50 -17.41
C TYR A 245 0.72 20.72 -18.15
N ALA A 246 -0.12 20.51 -19.18
CA ALA A 246 -0.80 21.60 -19.88
C ALA A 246 -1.69 22.43 -18.93
N ARG A 247 -2.44 21.77 -18.04
CA ARG A 247 -3.26 22.45 -17.03
C ARG A 247 -2.43 23.28 -16.05
N ARG A 248 -1.32 22.71 -15.56
CA ARG A 248 -0.41 23.39 -14.63
C ARG A 248 0.31 24.58 -15.25
N LEU A 249 0.64 24.51 -16.55
CA LEU A 249 1.15 25.65 -17.32
C LEU A 249 0.09 26.74 -17.47
N GLY A 250 -1.17 26.36 -17.77
CA GLY A 250 -2.30 27.29 -17.82
C GLY A 250 -2.53 28.01 -16.48
N GLU A 251 -2.57 27.28 -15.38
CA GLU A 251 -2.74 27.84 -14.02
C GLU A 251 -1.60 28.82 -13.64
N ARG A 252 -0.35 28.51 -14.03
CA ARG A 252 0.79 29.42 -13.82
C ARG A 252 0.75 30.67 -14.68
N LEU A 253 0.25 30.58 -15.92
CA LEU A 253 0.11 31.72 -16.82
C LEU A 253 -1.06 32.64 -16.44
N ILE A 254 -2.13 32.08 -15.87
CA ILE A 254 -3.27 32.84 -15.34
C ILE A 254 -2.92 33.47 -13.99
N GLY A 255 -2.23 32.76 -13.10
CA GLY A 255 -1.79 33.27 -11.81
C GLY A 255 -0.63 34.28 -11.84
N ALA A 256 0.12 34.37 -12.95
CA ALA A 256 1.16 35.39 -13.15
C ALA A 256 0.64 36.69 -13.82
N ARG A 257 -0.67 36.77 -14.09
CA ARG A 257 -1.34 37.93 -14.70
C ARG A 257 -2.33 38.64 -13.73
N ALA A 258 -2.39 38.21 -12.48
CA ALA A 258 -3.12 38.85 -11.39
C ALA A 258 -2.12 39.40 -10.37
#